data_AF-A0A5N5UGX4-F1
#
_entry.id   AF-A0A5N5UGX4-F1
#
_cell.length_a   1.000
_cell.length_b   1.000
_cell.length_c   1.000
_cell.angle_alpha   90.00
_cell.angle_beta   90.00
_cell.angle_gamma   90.00
#
_symmetry.space_group_name_H-M   'P 1'
#
loop_
_entity.id
_entity.type
_entity.pdbx_description
1 polymer ?
#
loop_
_entity_poly.entity_id
_entity_poly.type
_entity_poly.pdbx_seq_one_letter_code
_entity_poly.pdbx_strand_id
1 'polypeptide(L)' 'MRVETHTCPNCGTVVAANVLERDRRLRCPGLDCGEILDFTDLSEEVREHYETNRDRYRLE' A
#
# COMPACT_ATOMS: atom_id res chain seq x y z
N MET A 1 -1.75 -11.04 -11.18
CA MET A 1 -1.15 -9.81 -10.62
C MET A 1 -2.19 -8.72 -10.79
N ARG A 2 -2.81 -8.27 -9.70
CA ARG A 2 -3.76 -7.15 -9.68
C ARG A 2 -2.97 -5.92 -9.24
N VAL A 3 -3.01 -4.84 -10.01
CA VAL A 3 -2.30 -3.59 -9.67
C VAL A 3 -3.30 -2.70 -8.95
N GLU A 4 -3.21 -2.71 -7.62
CA GLU A 4 -3.98 -1.83 -6.73
C GLU A 4 -3.12 -0.63 -6.35
N THR A 5 -3.74 0.55 -6.25
CA THR A 5 -3.06 1.80 -5.93
C THR A 5 -3.82 2.56 -4.86
N HIS A 6 -3.09 3.24 -3.98
CA HIS A 6 -3.63 4.13 -2.98
C HIS A 6 -3.15 5.56 -3.23
N THR A 7 -4.10 6.49 -3.24
CA THR A 7 -3.80 7.90 -3.45
C THR A 7 -3.68 8.58 -2.10
N CYS A 8 -2.53 9.21 -1.84
CA CYS A 8 -2.31 9.99 -0.63
C CYS A 8 -3.38 11.09 -0.52
N PRO A 9 -4.16 11.14 0.58
CA PRO A 9 -5.24 12.11 0.72
C PRO A 9 -4.72 13.55 0.88
N ASN A 10 -3.47 13.73 1.29
CA ASN A 10 -2.87 15.04 1.54
C ASN A 10 -2.32 15.71 0.26
N CYS A 11 -1.59 14.97 -0.57
CA CYS A 11 -0.89 15.55 -1.73
C CYS A 11 -1.27 14.93 -3.09
N GLY A 12 -2.14 13.92 -3.11
CA GLY A 12 -2.54 13.23 -4.34
C GLY A 12 -1.50 12.28 -4.92
N THR A 13 -0.36 12.07 -4.25
CA THR A 13 0.66 11.11 -4.70
C THR A 13 0.08 9.70 -4.71
N VAL A 14 0.21 9.00 -5.83
CA VAL A 14 -0.25 7.62 -5.98
C VAL A 14 0.86 6.66 -5.59
N VAL A 15 0.60 5.78 -4.64
CA VAL A 15 1.50 4.70 -4.21
C VAL A 15 0.88 3.35 -4.55
N ALA A 16 1.74 2.39 -4.90
CA ALA A 16 1.29 1.03 -5.19
C ALA A 16 0.99 0.28 -3.88
N ALA A 17 -0.12 -0.45 -3.84
CA ALA A 17 -0.59 -1.14 -2.63
C ALA A 17 0.38 -2.24 -2.16
N ASN A 18 1.17 -2.83 -3.07
CA ASN A 18 2.21 -3.80 -2.71
C ASN A 18 3.37 -3.17 -1.90
N VAL A 19 3.60 -1.86 -2.02
CA VAL A 19 4.58 -1.16 -1.16
C VAL A 19 4.04 -1.07 0.26
N LEU A 20 2.75 -0.76 0.42
CA LEU A 20 2.09 -0.75 1.72
C LEU A 20 1.94 -2.14 2.32
N GLU A 21 1.74 -3.18 1.49
CA GLU A 21 1.73 -4.58 1.97
C GLU A 21 3.07 -4.96 2.61
N ARG A 22 4.18 -4.65 1.93
CA ARG A 22 5.52 -5.01 2.39
C ARG A 22 5.95 -4.23 3.62
N ASP A 23 5.84 -2.90 3.58
CA ASP A 23 6.39 -2.01 4.60
C ASP A 23 5.37 -1.73 5.73
N ARG A 24 4.08 -2.02 5.52
CA ARG A 24 2.90 -1.77 6.38
C ARG A 24 2.61 -0.30 6.71
N ARG A 25 3.65 0.50 6.81
CA ARG A 25 3.61 1.95 6.97
C ARG A 25 4.65 2.57 6.05
N LEU A 26 4.22 3.57 5.30
CA LEU A 26 5.06 4.28 4.36
C LEU A 26 4.88 5.78 4.58
N ARG A 27 5.99 6.49 4.79
CA ARG A 27 5.97 7.95 4.64
C ARG A 27 5.74 8.27 3.17
N CYS A 28 4.74 9.09 2.87
CA CYS A 28 4.37 9.47 1.52
C CYS A 28 5.62 9.95 0.75
N PRO A 29 5.90 9.40 -0.45
CA PRO A 29 7.06 9.78 -1.25
C PRO A 29 6.87 11.12 -1.97
N GLY A 30 5.69 11.76 -1.85
CA GLY A 30 5.43 13.07 -2.41
C GLY A 30 6.43 14.12 -1.90
N LEU A 31 6.85 15.02 -2.78
CA LEU A 31 7.72 16.16 -2.42
C LEU A 31 7.04 16.98 -1.32
N ASP A 32 7.78 17.22 -0.23
CA ASP A 32 7.33 17.92 0.97
C ASP A 32 6.08 17.32 1.66
N CYS A 33 5.67 16.09 1.31
CA CYS A 33 4.60 15.39 2.00
C CYS A 33 5.16 14.59 3.19
N GLY A 34 4.66 14.87 4.39
CA GLY A 34 4.99 14.15 5.62
C GLY A 34 4.01 13.04 5.98
N GLU A 35 2.95 12.85 5.19
CA GLU A 35 1.83 11.97 5.51
C GLU A 35 2.28 10.52 5.70
N ILE A 36 1.72 9.84 6.69
CA ILE A 36 1.99 8.41 6.91
C ILE A 36 0.83 7.63 6.33
N LEU A 37 1.12 6.84 5.30
CA LEU A 37 0.17 5.93 4.68
C LEU A 37 0.31 4.56 5.34
N ASP A 38 -0.78 4.03 5.88
CA ASP A 38 -0.82 2.71 6.49
C ASP A 38 -1.50 1.71 5.55
N PHE A 39 -1.10 0.44 5.64
CA PHE A 39 -1.81 -0.63 4.95
C PHE A 39 -3.29 -0.67 5.33
N THR A 40 -3.66 -0.26 6.55
CA THR A 40 -5.06 -0.15 6.99
C THR A 40 -5.87 0.91 6.24
N ASP A 41 -5.21 1.87 5.57
CA ASP A 41 -5.89 2.88 4.73
C ASP A 41 -6.36 2.29 3.39
N LEU A 42 -5.94 1.07 3.06
CA LEU A 42 -6.48 0.32 1.93
C LEU A 42 -7.88 -0.22 2.26
N SER A 43 -8.72 -0.31 1.23
CA SER A 43 -10.03 -0.94 1.36
C SER A 43 -9.91 -2.40 1.81
N GLU A 44 -10.93 -2.88 2.51
CA GLU A 44 -10.96 -4.24 3.06
C GLU A 44 -10.75 -5.32 1.99
N GLU A 45 -11.37 -5.19 0.82
CA GLU A 45 -11.17 -6.10 -0.32
C GLU A 45 -9.70 -6.19 -0.75
N VAL A 46 -9.01 -5.04 -0.77
CA VAL A 46 -7.60 -4.98 -1.16
C VAL A 46 -6.74 -5.62 -0.08
N ARG A 47 -7.01 -5.33 1.19
CA ARG A 47 -6.31 -5.94 2.31
C ARG A 47 -6.47 -7.46 2.32
N GLU A 48 -7.70 -7.96 2.20
CA GLU A 48 -7.97 -9.41 2.11
C GLU A 48 -7.24 -10.06 0.93
N HIS A 49 -7.20 -9.40 -0.23
CA HIS A 49 -6.48 -9.92 -1.39
C HIS A 49 -4.98 -10.12 -1.08
N TYR A 50 -4.34 -9.12 -0.47
CA TYR A 50 -2.93 -9.19 -0.12
C TYR A 50 -2.66 -10.15 1.05
N GLU A 51 -3.51 -10.20 2.07
CA GLU A 51 -3.37 -11.12 3.20
C GLU A 51 -3.54 -12.59 2.78
N THR A 52 -4.52 -12.89 1.92
CA THR A 52 -4.77 -14.24 1.41
C THR A 52 -3.65 -14.74 0.48
N ASN A 53 -2.93 -13.82 -0.19
CA ASN A 53 -1.84 -14.16 -1.11
C ASN A 53 -0.44 -13.94 -0.52
N ARG A 54 -0.34 -13.59 0.77
CA ARG A 54 0.93 -13.27 1.45
C ARG A 54 1.94 -14.43 1.41
N ASP A 55 1.46 -15.67 1.45
CA ASP A 55 2.28 -16.87 1.33
C ASP A 55 2.67 -17.22 -0.13
N ARG A 56 1.97 -16.68 -1.14
CA ARG A 56 2.23 -17.03 -2.56
C ARG A 56 3.38 -16.25 -3.20
N TYR A 57 3.91 -15.21 -2.54
CA TYR A 57 4.98 -14.36 -3.08
C TYR A 57 6.30 -14.44 -2.31
N ARG A 58 6.40 -15.31 -1.30
CA ARG A 58 7.69 -15.69 -0.72
C ARG A 58 8.37 -16.69 -1.66
N LEU A 59 9.00 -16.17 -2.71
CA LEU A 59 10.02 -16.92 -3.45
C LEU A 59 11.22 -17.10 -2.51
N GLU A 60 11.48 -18.36 -2.12
CA GLU A 60 12.74 -18.78 -1.50
C GLU A 60 13.93 -18.59 -2.45
#